data_AF-A0A7Y0S5A4-F1
#
_entry.id   AF-A0A7Y0S5A4-F1
#
_cell.length_a   1.000
_cell.length_b   1.000
_cell.length_c   1.000
_cell.angle_alpha   90.00
_cell.angle_beta   90.00
_cell.angle_gamma   90.00
#
_symmetry.space_group_name_H-M   'P 1'
#
loop_
_entity.id
_entity.type
_entity.pdbx_description
1 polymer ?
#
loop_
_entity_poly.entity_id
_entity_poly.type
_entity_poly.pdbx_seq_one_letter_code
_entity_poly.pdbx_strand_id
1 'polypeptide(L)'
;NGDVTLTVNATSTDVDTGTTATATQDVTIHISPTNDAPEVTGDITAVTAEDNSITLAQGQLLEHAVDIDGDDLSAINLSTN
;
A
#
# COMPACT_ATOMS: atom_id res chain seq x y z
N ASN A 1 -2.95 -4.00 7.73
CA ASN A 1 -4.06 -4.85 8.22
C ASN A 1 -4.43 -4.47 9.64
N GLY A 2 -5.72 -4.27 9.91
CA GLY A 2 -6.20 -3.89 11.23
C GLY A 2 -7.63 -3.38 11.22
N ASP A 3 -8.21 -3.31 12.42
CA ASP A 3 -9.54 -2.76 12.62
C ASP A 3 -9.46 -1.29 13.02
N VAL A 4 -10.37 -0.50 12.45
CA VAL A 4 -10.59 0.88 12.86
C VAL A 4 -11.96 0.96 13.50
N THR A 5 -12.01 1.34 14.77
CA THR A 5 -13.28 1.57 15.48
C THR A 5 -13.54 3.06 15.57
N LEU A 6 -14.71 3.47 15.10
CA LEU A 6 -15.24 4.81 15.31
C LEU A 6 -16.29 4.76 16.41
N THR A 7 -16.12 5.59 17.43
CA THR A 7 -17.12 5.77 18.49
C THR A 7 -17.99 6.98 18.15
N VAL A 8 -19.29 6.75 18.04
CA VAL A 8 -20.29 7.78 17.77
C VAL A 8 -21.05 8.09 19.06
N ASN A 9 -20.99 9.35 19.48
CA ASN A 9 -21.75 9.86 20.62
C ASN A 9 -22.87 10.77 20.14
N ALA A 10 -24.11 10.40 20.45
CA ALA A 10 -25.29 11.22 20.23
C ALA A 10 -25.77 11.79 21.56
N THR A 11 -25.67 13.09 21.72
CA THR A 11 -26.09 13.79 22.94
C THR A 11 -27.35 14.60 22.67
N SER A 12 -28.35 14.46 23.53
CA SER A 12 -29.56 15.27 23.53
C SER A 12 -29.69 16.00 24.87
N THR A 13 -30.14 17.25 24.82
CA THR A 13 -30.44 18.05 26.00
C THR A 13 -31.89 18.49 25.93
N ASP A 14 -32.63 18.20 26.99
CA ASP A 14 -33.99 18.68 27.18
C ASP A 14 -33.99 20.19 27.47
N VAL A 15 -34.78 20.96 26.73
CA VAL A 15 -34.73 22.44 26.79
C VAL A 15 -35.42 23.01 28.03
N ASP A 16 -36.40 22.30 28.58
CA ASP A 16 -37.22 22.78 29.70
C ASP A 16 -36.59 22.44 31.05
N THR A 17 -35.95 21.27 31.14
CA THR A 17 -35.33 20.75 32.37
C THR A 17 -33.80 20.87 32.38
N GLY A 18 -33.18 21.08 31.23
CA GLY A 18 -31.72 21.09 31.07
C GLY A 18 -31.07 19.71 31.19
N THR A 19 -31.87 18.64 31.26
CA THR A 19 -31.36 17.28 31.43
C THR A 19 -30.69 16.79 30.15
N THR A 20 -29.49 16.22 30.27
CA THR A 20 -28.73 15.70 29.13
C THR A 20 -28.68 14.19 29.17
N ALA A 21 -28.81 13.55 28.00
CA ALA A 21 -28.58 12.13 27.82
C ALA A 21 -27.66 11.90 26.61
N THR A 22 -26.76 10.94 26.74
CA THR A 22 -25.86 10.53 25.66
C THR A 22 -26.05 9.06 25.35
N ALA A 23 -26.21 8.72 24.08
CA ALA A 23 -26.10 7.37 23.57
C ALA A 23 -24.76 7.21 22.85
N THR A 24 -24.07 6.10 23.09
CA THR A 24 -22.81 5.77 22.44
C THR A 24 -22.97 4.49 21.64
N GLN A 25 -22.46 4.49 20.41
CA GLN A 25 -22.42 3.33 19.52
C GLN A 25 -21.04 3.24 18.87
N ASP A 26 -20.48 2.04 18.82
CA ASP A 26 -19.24 1.78 18.10
C ASP A 26 -19.54 1.20 16.71
N VAL A 27 -18.79 1.68 15.72
CA VAL A 27 -18.78 1.15 14.35
C VAL A 27 -17.37 0.68 14.04
N THR A 28 -17.21 -0.63 13.82
CA THR A 28 -15.93 -1.24 13.49
C THR A 28 -15.83 -1.48 11.99
N ILE A 29 -14.76 -0.96 11.37
CA ILE A 29 -14.38 -1.24 9.99
C ILE A 29 -13.24 -2.25 10.03
N HIS A 30 -13.46 -3.42 9.43
CA HIS A 30 -12.44 -4.45 9.25
C HIS A 30 -11.68 -4.24 7.94
N ILE A 31 -10.35 -4.15 8.01
CA ILE A 31 -9.48 -4.14 6.83
C ILE A 31 -8.83 -5.51 6.70
N SER A 32 -9.28 -6.27 5.69
CA SER A 32 -8.75 -7.61 5.41
C SER A 32 -7.43 -7.52 4.64
N PRO A 33 -6.40 -8.30 5.03
CA PRO A 33 -5.21 -8.47 4.21
C PRO A 33 -5.55 -9.08 2.86
N THR A 34 -4.96 -8.55 1.79
CA THR A 34 -4.80 -9.25 0.51
C THR A 34 -3.32 -9.19 0.14
N ASN A 35 -2.78 -10.30 -0.35
CA ASN A 35 -1.42 -10.30 -0.89
C ASN A 35 -1.48 -9.67 -2.28
N ASP A 36 -0.76 -8.58 -2.46
CA ASP A 36 -0.60 -7.91 -3.74
C ASP A 36 0.51 -8.60 -4.54
N ALA A 37 0.50 -8.42 -5.86
CA ALA A 37 1.59 -8.85 -6.72
C ALA A 37 2.61 -7.72 -6.85
N PRO A 38 3.89 -8.02 -7.12
CA PRO A 38 4.88 -6.98 -7.34
C PRO A 38 4.55 -6.15 -8.59
N GLU A 39 4.82 -4.85 -8.51
CA GLU A 39 4.53 -3.87 -9.56
C GLU A 39 5.83 -3.24 -10.09
N VAL A 40 5.89 -3.03 -11.41
CA VAL A 40 6.97 -2.27 -12.06
C VAL A 40 6.47 -0.86 -12.38
N THR A 41 7.08 0.13 -11.77
CA THR A 41 6.65 1.54 -11.82
C THR A 41 7.29 2.36 -12.93
N GLY A 42 8.26 1.78 -13.64
CA GLY A 42 8.96 2.46 -14.73
C GLY A 42 9.97 1.57 -15.45
N ASP A 43 10.39 2.03 -16.62
CA ASP A 43 11.36 1.32 -17.46
C ASP A 43 12.80 1.47 -16.93
N ILE A 44 13.61 0.46 -17.17
CA ILE A 44 15.06 0.57 -16.97
C ILE A 44 15.67 1.13 -18.25
N THR A 45 16.40 2.24 -18.12
CA THR A 45 17.15 2.81 -19.25
C THR A 45 18.63 2.46 -19.11
N ALA A 46 19.18 1.79 -20.13
CA ALA A 46 20.62 1.54 -20.23
C ALA A 46 21.11 1.97 -21.62
N VAL A 47 22.12 2.83 -21.64
CA VAL A 47 22.72 3.34 -22.88
C VAL A 47 24.20 3.00 -22.90
N THR A 48 24.68 2.56 -24.06
CA THR A 48 26.09 2.36 -24.32
C THR A 48 26.39 2.72 -25.76
N ALA A 49 27.65 3.01 -26.08
CA ALA A 49 28.04 3.23 -27.47
C ALA A 49 27.97 1.90 -28.25
N GLU A 50 27.86 1.98 -29.57
CA GLU A 50 27.91 0.79 -30.43
C GLU A 50 29.14 -0.07 -30.11
N ASP A 51 29.00 -1.38 -30.31
CA ASP A 51 30.04 -2.38 -30.04
C ASP A 51 30.49 -2.49 -28.58
N ASN A 52 29.70 -1.97 -27.63
CA ASN A 52 29.94 -2.13 -26.20
C ASN A 52 28.87 -3.03 -25.55
N SER A 53 29.27 -3.71 -24.48
CA SER A 53 28.38 -4.51 -23.65
C SER A 53 27.69 -3.68 -22.57
N ILE A 54 26.46 -4.05 -22.22
CA ILE A 54 25.77 -3.57 -21.02
C ILE A 54 25.77 -4.71 -20.00
N THR A 55 26.26 -4.44 -18.80
CA THR A 55 26.16 -5.35 -17.66
C THR A 55 25.15 -4.78 -16.67
N LEU A 56 24.12 -5.57 -16.34
CA LEU A 56 23.09 -5.21 -15.37
C LEU A 56 23.17 -6.16 -14.17
N ALA A 57 23.24 -5.59 -12.97
CA ALA A 57 23.09 -6.32 -11.71
C ALA A 57 21.61 -6.53 -11.37
N GLN A 58 21.32 -7.49 -10.50
CA GLN A 58 19.96 -7.78 -10.01
C GLN A 58 19.26 -6.54 -9.44
N GLY A 59 19.99 -5.71 -8.68
CA GLY A 59 19.44 -4.47 -8.13
C GLY A 59 19.05 -3.45 -9.20
N GLN A 60 19.77 -3.40 -10.33
CA GLN A 60 19.43 -2.52 -11.45
C GLN A 60 18.19 -3.04 -12.19
N LEU A 61 18.00 -4.36 -12.26
CA LEU A 61 16.78 -4.96 -12.79
C LEU A 61 15.54 -4.72 -11.90
N LEU A 62 15.76 -4.37 -10.63
CA LEU A 62 14.70 -4.14 -9.64
C LEU A 62 14.54 -2.67 -9.26
N GLU A 63 15.26 -1.74 -9.91
CA GLU A 63 15.30 -0.31 -9.54
C GLU A 63 13.90 0.32 -9.47
N HIS A 64 12.98 -0.14 -10.31
CA HIS A 64 11.59 0.34 -10.37
C HIS A 64 10.56 -0.72 -9.99
N ALA A 65 11.00 -1.86 -9.45
CA ALA A 65 10.11 -2.92 -8.98
C ALA A 65 9.84 -2.74 -7.48
N VAL A 66 8.58 -2.77 -7.10
CA VAL A 66 8.14 -2.63 -5.71
C VAL A 66 7.13 -3.71 -5.37
N ASP A 67 7.15 -4.13 -4.11
CA ASP A 67 6.12 -4.98 -3.52
C ASP A 67 5.63 -4.27 -2.25
N ILE A 68 4.31 -4.09 -2.12
CA ILE A 68 3.71 -3.33 -1.01
C ILE A 68 3.63 -4.16 0.28
N ASP A 69 3.65 -5.49 0.16
CA ASP A 69 3.64 -6.41 1.30
C ASP A 69 5.04 -6.59 1.91
N GLY A 70 6.08 -6.25 1.14
CA GLY A 70 7.47 -6.28 1.58
C GLY A 70 8.17 -7.62 1.31
N ASP A 71 7.61 -8.41 0.40
CA ASP A 71 8.23 -9.66 -0.04
C ASP A 71 9.52 -9.39 -0.85
N ASP A 72 10.47 -10.33 -0.76
CA ASP A 72 11.72 -10.24 -1.51
C ASP A 72 11.46 -10.35 -3.03
N LEU A 73 12.05 -9.42 -3.79
CA LEU A 73 11.91 -9.37 -5.24
C LEU A 73 13.04 -10.10 -5.97
N SER A 74 12.71 -10.73 -7.10
CA SER A 74 13.68 -11.35 -8.02
C SER A 74 13.29 -11.09 -9.47
N ALA A 75 14.27 -10.73 -10.30
CA ALA A 75 14.09 -10.61 -11.75
C ALA A 75 14.77 -11.79 -12.45
N ILE A 76 14.00 -12.57 -13.20
CA ILE A 76 14.45 -13.77 -13.90
C ILE A 76 14.05 -13.70 -15.38
N ASN A 77 14.61 -14.58 -16.20
CA ASN A 77 14.28 -14.70 -17.62
C ASN A 77 14.54 -13.42 -18.44
N LEU A 78 15.61 -12.69 -18.12
CA LEU A 78 16.06 -11.56 -18.94
C LEU A 78 16.41 -12.07 -20.35
N SER A 79 15.73 -11.52 -21.35
CA SER A 79 15.95 -11.81 -22.76
C SER A 79 16.23 -10.53 -23.52
N THR A 80 17.13 -10.61 -24.50
CA THR A 80 17.42 -9.54 -25.46
C THR A 80 16.91 -9.94 -26.84
N ASN A 81 16.58 -8.96 -27.68
CA ASN A 81 16.15 -9.18 -29.07
C ASN A 81 17.34 -9.39 -30.01
#